data_AF-A0A956YGX7-F1
#
_entry.id   AF-A0A956YGX7-F1
#
_cell.length_a   1.000
_cell.length_b   1.000
_cell.length_c   1.000
_cell.angle_alpha   90.00
_cell.angle_beta   90.00
_cell.angle_gamma   90.00
#
_symmetry.space_group_name_H-M   'P 1'
#
loop_
_entity.id
_entity.type
_entity.pdbx_description
1 polymer ?
#
loop_
_entity_poly.entity_id
_entity_poly.type
_entity_poly.pdbx_seq_one_letter_code
_entity_poly.pdbx_strand_id
1 'polypeptide(L)'
;MFRSIGWQRSPHFTAVFQALFVTFLWSTSWVLIKIGLEDIPPLTFAGLRYGLAFLCLLPFFWRGGGLAEVRQLERSGWLRLLALGIIYYAVTQGTQFVGLTYLPAVTVNVLLGFTSVMVALLGLGVLGERPSPWQWLGIFVALGGGLLYFYPVQIPQAQWVGFVAVVVGVLANAGSAVLGRAVNRAGHLRPLTVTTVSMGIGSAILLVVGVGTQGLPALSWQSWAIIGWLAVVNTAVAFTLWNHSLRTLSAMESSIINNTMAVQIPILAVLFLGERLNGRQVTGLVVAIIGALLVQLGRKPR
;
A
#
# COMPACT_ATOMS: atom_id res chain seq x y z
N MET A 1 2.39 51.72 -0.55
CA MET A 1 3.07 50.96 0.52
C MET A 1 2.38 49.61 0.62
N PHE A 2 2.92 48.60 -0.06
CA PHE A 2 2.31 47.30 -0.29
C PHE A 2 2.18 46.52 1.03
N ARG A 3 0.95 46.35 1.53
CA ARG A 3 0.66 45.33 2.53
C ARG A 3 0.77 43.98 1.85
N SER A 4 1.77 43.20 2.25
CA SER A 4 1.92 41.80 1.89
C SER A 4 0.61 41.06 2.20
N ILE A 5 -0.08 40.60 1.16
CA ILE A 5 -1.15 39.61 1.25
C ILE A 5 -0.49 38.30 1.68
N GLY A 6 -0.23 38.17 2.97
CA GLY A 6 0.22 36.92 3.57
C GLY A 6 -0.93 35.94 3.50
N TRP A 7 -0.91 35.06 2.51
CA TRP A 7 -1.74 33.85 2.49
C TRP A 7 -1.36 32.99 3.70
N GLN A 8 -1.89 33.29 4.89
CA GLN A 8 -1.87 32.36 6.01
C GLN A 8 -2.79 31.19 5.65
N ARG A 9 -2.23 30.22 4.91
CA ARG A 9 -2.93 28.99 4.55
C ARG A 9 -3.39 28.31 5.83
N SER A 10 -4.66 27.91 5.89
CA SER A 10 -5.18 27.20 7.06
C SER A 10 -4.36 25.92 7.29
N PRO A 11 -4.15 25.51 8.56
CA PRO A 11 -3.47 24.25 8.88
C PRO A 11 -4.11 23.06 8.15
N HIS A 12 -5.43 23.09 7.99
CA HIS A 12 -6.20 22.10 7.24
C HIS A 12 -5.86 22.06 5.75
N PHE A 13 -5.83 23.21 5.06
CA PHE A 13 -5.45 23.28 3.64
C PHE A 13 -4.05 22.71 3.39
N THR A 14 -3.11 23.01 4.31
CA THR A 14 -1.75 22.47 4.25
C THR A 14 -1.75 20.94 4.42
N ALA A 15 -2.53 20.41 5.36
CA ALA A 15 -2.64 18.96 5.59
C ALA A 15 -3.25 18.22 4.38
N VAL A 16 -4.30 18.78 3.75
CA VAL A 16 -4.89 18.22 2.53
C VAL A 16 -3.87 18.18 1.39
N PHE A 17 -3.15 19.29 1.15
CA PHE A 17 -2.14 19.34 0.10
C PHE A 17 -0.98 18.37 0.36
N GLN A 18 -0.51 18.27 1.62
CA GLN A 18 0.50 17.28 2.02
C GLN A 18 0.02 15.85 1.75
N ALA A 19 -1.21 15.51 2.13
CA ALA A 19 -1.76 14.18 1.94
C ALA A 19 -1.91 13.84 0.44
N LEU A 20 -2.36 14.78 -0.39
CA LEU A 20 -2.45 14.60 -1.85
C LEU A 20 -1.07 14.45 -2.51
N PHE A 21 -0.08 15.22 -2.04
CA PHE A 21 1.30 15.08 -2.51
C PHE A 21 1.87 13.71 -2.13
N VAL A 22 1.58 13.22 -0.93
CA VAL A 22 1.97 11.87 -0.49
C VAL A 22 1.34 10.80 -1.36
N THR A 23 0.04 10.87 -1.64
CA THR A 23 -0.62 9.86 -2.50
C THR A 23 -0.08 9.89 -3.92
N PHE A 24 0.26 11.07 -4.43
CA PHE A 24 0.97 11.22 -5.70
C PHE A 24 2.34 10.53 -5.66
N LEU A 25 3.16 10.79 -4.64
CA LEU A 25 4.46 10.10 -4.47
C LEU A 25 4.24 8.58 -4.47
N TRP A 26 3.37 8.06 -3.59
CA TRP A 26 3.07 6.63 -3.55
C TRP A 26 2.60 6.08 -4.89
N SER A 27 1.82 6.82 -5.67
CA SER A 27 1.40 6.41 -7.01
C SER A 27 2.57 6.37 -7.99
N THR A 28 3.49 7.36 -7.97
CA THR A 28 4.71 7.34 -8.80
C THR A 28 5.63 6.16 -8.47
N SER A 29 5.56 5.64 -7.24
CA SER A 29 6.36 4.47 -6.85
C SER A 29 6.06 3.25 -7.70
N TRP A 30 4.84 3.10 -8.22
CA TRP A 30 4.45 1.98 -9.08
C TRP A 30 5.18 1.99 -10.42
N VAL A 31 5.33 3.19 -11.01
CA VAL A 31 6.07 3.39 -12.25
C VAL A 31 7.54 3.03 -12.04
N LEU A 32 8.15 3.56 -10.97
CA LEU A 32 9.56 3.29 -10.65
C LEU A 32 9.81 1.83 -10.28
N ILE A 33 8.86 1.15 -9.62
CA ILE A 33 8.95 -0.29 -9.38
C ILE A 33 8.94 -1.04 -10.71
N LYS A 34 8.04 -0.72 -11.65
CA LYS A 34 7.99 -1.38 -12.95
C LYS A 34 9.30 -1.23 -13.72
N ILE A 35 9.86 -0.02 -13.75
CA ILE A 35 11.17 0.24 -14.38
C ILE A 35 12.27 -0.54 -13.67
N GLY A 36 12.33 -0.50 -12.33
CA GLY A 36 13.36 -1.23 -11.58
C GLY A 36 13.24 -2.76 -11.67
N LEU A 37 12.04 -3.29 -11.89
CA LEU A 37 11.81 -4.73 -12.05
C LEU A 37 12.35 -5.28 -13.39
N GLU A 38 12.77 -4.44 -14.32
CA GLU A 38 13.48 -4.88 -15.54
C GLU A 38 14.88 -5.43 -15.20
N ASP A 39 15.54 -4.86 -14.19
CA ASP A 39 16.91 -5.23 -13.79
C ASP A 39 16.97 -6.01 -12.46
N ILE A 40 15.97 -5.84 -11.59
CA ILE A 40 16.03 -6.30 -10.21
C ILE A 40 14.96 -7.36 -9.95
N PRO A 41 15.33 -8.56 -9.46
CA PRO A 41 14.35 -9.57 -9.05
C PRO A 41 13.37 -9.05 -7.99
N PRO A 42 12.08 -9.44 -8.06
CA PRO A 42 11.01 -8.75 -7.32
C PRO A 42 11.13 -8.83 -5.80
N LEU A 43 11.54 -9.98 -5.25
CA LEU A 43 11.62 -10.16 -3.80
C LEU A 43 12.85 -9.44 -3.24
N THR A 44 13.98 -9.55 -3.94
CA THR A 44 15.19 -8.78 -3.61
C THR A 44 14.93 -7.28 -3.70
N PHE A 45 14.21 -6.81 -4.73
CA PHE A 45 13.87 -5.40 -4.88
C PHE A 45 12.98 -4.91 -3.73
N ALA A 46 11.91 -5.65 -3.41
CA ALA A 46 11.06 -5.32 -2.26
C ALA A 46 11.88 -5.29 -0.97
N GLY A 47 12.71 -6.32 -0.73
CA GLY A 47 13.59 -6.43 0.43
C GLY A 47 14.56 -5.25 0.56
N LEU A 48 15.23 -4.86 -0.53
CA LEU A 48 16.16 -3.73 -0.54
C LEU A 48 15.44 -2.40 -0.28
N ARG A 49 14.29 -2.17 -0.92
CA ARG A 49 13.48 -0.97 -0.71
C ARG A 49 13.05 -0.83 0.75
N TYR A 50 12.41 -1.86 1.31
CA TYR A 50 11.88 -1.81 2.67
C TYR A 50 12.99 -1.90 3.72
N GLY A 51 14.10 -2.59 3.41
CA GLY A 51 15.28 -2.63 4.27
C GLY A 51 15.94 -1.26 4.38
N LEU A 52 16.14 -0.57 3.26
CA LEU A 52 16.67 0.80 3.27
C LEU A 52 15.71 1.78 3.96
N ALA A 53 14.39 1.64 3.73
CA ALA A 53 13.40 2.44 4.43
C ALA A 53 13.41 2.20 5.95
N PHE A 54 13.55 0.94 6.39
CA PHE A 54 13.74 0.58 7.79
C PHE A 54 14.98 1.27 8.38
N LEU A 55 16.11 1.26 7.67
CA LEU A 55 17.32 1.97 8.09
C LEU A 55 17.10 3.48 8.20
N CYS A 56 16.32 4.08 7.30
CA CYS A 56 15.94 5.50 7.39
C CYS A 56 15.03 5.82 8.59
N LEU A 57 14.17 4.88 9.00
CA LEU A 57 13.28 5.06 10.15
C LEU A 57 13.96 4.80 11.50
N LEU A 58 15.06 4.03 11.50
CA LEU A 58 15.79 3.61 12.71
C LEU A 58 16.24 4.78 13.62
N PRO A 59 16.76 5.91 13.11
CA PRO A 59 17.13 7.05 13.95
C PRO A 59 15.92 7.67 14.67
N PHE A 60 14.75 7.72 14.01
CA PHE A 60 13.52 8.24 14.61
C PHE A 60 12.95 7.26 15.64
N PHE A 61 13.06 5.95 15.37
CA PHE A 61 12.70 4.91 16.32
C PHE A 61 13.53 4.98 17.60
N TRP A 62 14.86 5.13 17.48
CA TRP A 62 15.75 5.28 18.65
C TRP A 62 15.48 6.56 19.43
N ARG A 63 15.37 7.71 18.76
CA ARG A 63 15.08 9.00 19.41
C ARG A 63 13.67 9.05 20.00
N GLY A 64 12.74 8.28 19.44
CA GLY A 64 11.36 8.17 19.91
C GLY A 64 11.16 7.22 21.09
N GLY A 65 12.21 6.66 21.70
CA GLY A 65 12.05 5.73 22.82
C GLY A 65 11.50 4.36 22.41
N GLY A 66 11.52 4.03 21.11
CA GLY A 66 11.01 2.75 20.61
C GLY A 66 11.74 1.53 21.18
N LEU A 67 13.02 1.68 21.57
CA LEU A 67 13.76 0.63 22.28
C LEU A 67 13.16 0.28 23.65
N ALA A 68 12.66 1.28 24.38
CA ALA A 68 12.03 1.07 25.68
C ALA A 68 10.69 0.34 25.51
N GLU A 69 9.88 0.75 24.53
CA GLU A 69 8.62 0.06 24.18
C GLU A 69 8.89 -1.40 23.81
N VAL A 70 9.88 -1.64 22.94
CA VAL A 70 10.19 -2.98 22.47
C VAL A 70 10.74 -3.89 23.57
N ARG A 71 11.47 -3.32 24.54
CA ARG A 71 11.97 -4.08 25.70
C ARG A 71 10.87 -4.48 26.67
N GLN A 72 9.78 -3.71 26.73
CA GLN A 72 8.62 -3.99 27.57
C GLN A 72 7.58 -4.88 26.87
N LEU A 73 7.80 -5.27 25.61
CA LEU A 73 6.88 -6.12 24.87
C LEU A 73 6.80 -7.52 25.45
N GLU A 74 5.59 -7.92 25.80
CA GLU A 74 5.26 -9.31 26.05
C GLU A 74 5.36 -10.16 24.78
N ARG A 75 5.40 -11.49 24.95
CA ARG A 75 5.41 -12.45 23.84
C ARG A 75 4.26 -12.22 22.85
N SER A 76 3.08 -11.87 23.36
CA SER A 76 1.89 -11.59 22.55
C SER A 76 2.10 -10.40 21.60
N GLY A 77 2.79 -9.35 22.08
CA GLY A 77 3.13 -8.17 21.29
C GLY A 77 4.15 -8.48 20.21
N TRP A 78 5.20 -9.25 20.54
CA TRP A 78 6.18 -9.72 19.56
C TRP A 78 5.57 -10.58 18.47
N LEU A 79 4.68 -11.51 18.82
CA LEU A 79 3.95 -12.34 17.85
C LEU A 79 3.10 -11.50 16.90
N ARG A 80 2.47 -10.43 17.39
CA ARG A 80 1.69 -9.50 16.55
C ARG A 80 2.59 -8.70 15.60
N LEU A 81 3.74 -8.22 16.06
CA LEU A 81 4.70 -7.49 15.21
C LEU A 81 5.34 -8.39 14.17
N LEU A 82 5.65 -9.65 14.54
CA LEU A 82 6.12 -10.69 13.62
C LEU A 82 5.06 -11.00 12.57
N ALA A 83 3.81 -11.22 12.99
CA ALA A 83 2.70 -11.48 12.08
C ALA A 83 2.46 -10.29 11.14
N LEU A 84 2.55 -9.05 11.61
CA LEU A 84 2.50 -7.87 10.74
C LEU A 84 3.70 -7.80 9.79
N GLY A 85 4.92 -8.12 10.24
CA GLY A 85 6.09 -8.16 9.38
C GLY A 85 5.97 -9.19 8.26
N ILE A 86 5.46 -10.38 8.58
CA ILE A 86 5.22 -11.45 7.61
C ILE A 86 4.07 -11.07 6.67
N ILE A 87 2.88 -10.79 7.21
CA ILE A 87 1.67 -10.65 6.39
C ILE A 87 1.70 -9.34 5.58
N TYR A 88 2.03 -8.22 6.23
CA TYR A 88 1.99 -6.91 5.60
C TYR A 88 3.24 -6.64 4.77
N TYR A 89 4.44 -6.84 5.32
CA TYR A 89 5.64 -6.48 4.57
C TYR A 89 6.14 -7.61 3.68
N ALA A 90 6.31 -8.83 4.18
CA ALA A 90 6.86 -9.91 3.36
C ALA A 90 5.87 -10.42 2.30
N VAL A 91 4.66 -10.79 2.71
CA VAL A 91 3.68 -11.39 1.79
C VAL A 91 3.00 -10.31 0.96
N THR A 92 2.35 -9.31 1.55
CA THR A 92 1.61 -8.30 0.77
C THR A 92 2.53 -7.53 -0.18
N GLN A 93 3.63 -6.96 0.32
CA GLN A 93 4.52 -6.19 -0.56
C GLN A 93 5.32 -7.09 -1.51
N GLY A 94 5.80 -8.26 -1.06
CA GLY A 94 6.53 -9.18 -1.94
C GLY A 94 5.68 -9.66 -3.11
N THR A 95 4.43 -10.09 -2.84
CA THR A 95 3.50 -10.51 -3.88
C THR A 95 3.05 -9.36 -4.79
N GLN A 96 2.97 -8.13 -4.29
CA GLN A 96 2.73 -6.96 -5.13
C GLN A 96 3.87 -6.75 -6.14
N PHE A 97 5.13 -6.85 -5.70
CA PHE A 97 6.28 -6.74 -6.61
C PHE A 97 6.30 -7.87 -7.64
N VAL A 98 6.04 -9.11 -7.21
CA VAL A 98 5.88 -10.25 -8.13
C VAL A 98 4.74 -10.00 -9.12
N GLY A 99 3.59 -9.51 -8.64
CA GLY A 99 2.46 -9.13 -9.48
C GLY A 99 2.84 -8.11 -10.54
N LEU A 100 3.59 -7.08 -10.17
CA LEU A 100 4.07 -6.04 -11.10
C LEU A 100 5.10 -6.55 -12.11
N THR A 101 5.83 -7.62 -11.81
CA THR A 101 6.71 -8.27 -12.80
C THR A 101 5.89 -8.86 -13.96
N TYR A 102 4.79 -9.54 -13.66
CA TYR A 102 4.04 -10.31 -14.66
C TYR A 102 2.81 -9.59 -15.23
N LEU A 103 2.31 -8.54 -14.56
CA LEU A 103 1.08 -7.85 -14.93
C LEU A 103 1.31 -6.35 -15.21
N PRO A 104 0.43 -5.73 -16.00
CA PRO A 104 0.32 -4.27 -16.08
C PRO A 104 0.01 -3.66 -14.71
N ALA A 105 0.57 -2.49 -14.41
CA ALA A 105 0.33 -1.74 -13.18
C ALA A 105 -1.15 -1.42 -12.99
N VAL A 106 -1.88 -1.09 -14.07
CA VAL A 106 -3.34 -0.86 -13.99
C VAL A 106 -4.07 -2.12 -13.53
N THR A 107 -3.70 -3.29 -14.05
CA THR A 107 -4.32 -4.57 -13.68
C THR A 107 -4.07 -4.90 -12.22
N VAL A 108 -2.84 -4.74 -11.72
CA VAL A 108 -2.52 -4.94 -10.30
C VAL A 108 -3.30 -3.94 -9.42
N ASN A 109 -3.43 -2.68 -9.84
CA ASN A 109 -4.21 -1.66 -9.13
C ASN A 109 -5.71 -2.04 -9.01
N VAL A 110 -6.33 -2.53 -10.10
CA VAL A 110 -7.72 -3.04 -10.07
C VAL A 110 -7.85 -4.19 -9.09
N LEU A 111 -6.94 -5.16 -9.14
CA LEU A 111 -6.97 -6.33 -8.27
C LEU A 111 -6.79 -5.95 -6.79
N LEU A 112 -5.85 -5.04 -6.47
CA LEU A 112 -5.67 -4.54 -5.09
C LEU A 112 -6.88 -3.73 -4.59
N GLY A 113 -7.67 -3.12 -5.49
CA GLY A 113 -8.94 -2.48 -5.14
C GLY A 113 -9.92 -3.44 -4.44
N PHE A 114 -9.84 -4.74 -4.70
CA PHE A 114 -10.65 -5.76 -4.02
C PHE A 114 -10.23 -6.01 -2.56
N THR A 115 -9.13 -5.44 -2.07
CA THR A 115 -8.79 -5.52 -0.64
C THR A 115 -9.93 -4.96 0.22
N SER A 116 -10.57 -3.86 -0.17
CA SER A 116 -11.69 -3.30 0.63
C SER A 116 -12.87 -4.27 0.74
N VAL A 117 -13.17 -5.02 -0.33
CA VAL A 117 -14.19 -6.07 -0.35
C VAL A 117 -13.78 -7.20 0.60
N MET A 118 -12.55 -7.69 0.50
CA MET A 118 -12.04 -8.76 1.39
C MET A 118 -12.03 -8.32 2.86
N VAL A 119 -11.68 -7.07 3.15
CA VAL A 119 -11.72 -6.52 4.51
C VAL A 119 -13.14 -6.50 5.06
N ALA A 120 -14.14 -6.11 4.26
CA ALA A 120 -15.54 -6.14 4.68
C ALA A 120 -16.02 -7.58 4.97
N LEU A 121 -15.63 -8.54 4.12
CA LEU A 121 -15.97 -9.96 4.30
C LEU A 121 -15.26 -10.59 5.52
N LEU A 122 -13.98 -10.27 5.77
CA LEU A 122 -13.29 -10.71 6.98
C LEU A 122 -13.87 -10.06 8.24
N GLY A 123 -14.38 -8.82 8.13
CA GLY A 123 -15.06 -8.13 9.22
C GLY A 123 -16.32 -8.86 9.71
N LEU A 124 -17.05 -9.54 8.82
CA LEU A 124 -18.19 -10.39 9.18
C LEU A 124 -17.78 -11.53 10.12
N GLY A 125 -16.76 -12.30 9.73
CA GLY A 125 -16.37 -13.51 10.43
C GLY A 125 -15.52 -13.26 11.67
N VAL A 126 -14.58 -12.31 11.60
CA VAL A 126 -13.57 -12.08 12.65
C VAL A 126 -14.00 -11.01 13.64
N LEU A 127 -14.67 -9.95 13.16
CA LEU A 127 -15.03 -8.79 13.98
C LEU A 127 -16.52 -8.76 14.35
N GLY A 128 -17.34 -9.66 13.79
CA GLY A 128 -18.79 -9.66 13.96
C GLY A 128 -19.47 -8.42 13.36
N GLU A 129 -18.79 -7.70 12.45
CA GLU A 129 -19.30 -6.49 11.83
C GLU A 129 -20.22 -6.86 10.66
N ARG A 130 -21.51 -6.50 10.74
CA ARG A 130 -22.46 -6.72 9.64
C ARG A 130 -22.32 -5.59 8.59
N PRO A 131 -22.01 -5.90 7.31
CA PRO A 131 -21.91 -4.90 6.26
C PRO A 131 -23.24 -4.19 6.08
N SER A 132 -23.17 -2.88 5.89
CA SER A 132 -24.35 -2.10 5.55
C SER A 132 -24.86 -2.45 4.14
N PRO A 133 -26.13 -2.14 3.81
CA PRO A 133 -26.63 -2.30 2.44
C PRO A 133 -25.78 -1.57 1.40
N TRP A 134 -25.20 -0.42 1.75
CA TRP A 134 -24.29 0.33 0.88
C TRP A 134 -22.96 -0.39 0.66
N GLN A 135 -22.47 -1.11 1.67
CA GLN A 135 -21.28 -1.93 1.51
C GLN A 135 -21.57 -3.13 0.61
N TRP A 136 -22.73 -3.78 0.75
CA TRP A 136 -23.15 -4.83 -0.18
C TRP A 136 -23.26 -4.33 -1.62
N LEU A 137 -23.91 -3.18 -1.83
CA LEU A 137 -23.98 -2.55 -3.14
C LEU A 137 -22.57 -2.29 -3.70
N GLY A 138 -21.68 -1.69 -2.89
CA GLY A 138 -20.30 -1.45 -3.28
C GLY A 138 -19.54 -2.73 -3.66
N ILE A 139 -19.76 -3.83 -2.93
CA ILE A 139 -19.15 -5.14 -3.24
C ILE A 139 -19.61 -5.62 -4.62
N PHE A 140 -20.91 -5.63 -4.90
CA PHE A 140 -21.43 -6.09 -6.19
C PHE A 140 -20.99 -5.17 -7.34
N VAL A 141 -20.96 -3.86 -7.13
CA VAL A 141 -20.46 -2.88 -8.11
C VAL A 141 -18.96 -3.12 -8.37
N ALA A 142 -18.16 -3.35 -7.33
CA ALA A 142 -16.72 -3.62 -7.49
C ALA A 142 -16.47 -4.91 -8.28
N LEU A 143 -17.21 -5.98 -7.95
CA LEU A 143 -17.14 -7.26 -8.67
C LEU A 143 -17.58 -7.11 -10.12
N GLY A 144 -18.68 -6.39 -10.39
CA GLY A 144 -19.14 -6.08 -11.73
C GLY A 144 -18.12 -5.28 -12.56
N GLY A 145 -17.48 -4.28 -11.94
CA GLY A 145 -16.40 -3.51 -12.57
C GLY A 145 -15.18 -4.37 -12.90
N GLY A 146 -14.76 -5.26 -11.99
CA GLY A 146 -13.70 -6.22 -12.25
C GLY A 146 -14.05 -7.19 -13.38
N LEU A 147 -15.25 -7.78 -13.36
CA LEU A 147 -15.71 -8.66 -14.43
C LEU A 147 -15.72 -7.94 -15.79
N LEU A 148 -16.19 -6.69 -15.83
CA LEU A 148 -16.16 -5.87 -17.04
C LEU A 148 -14.72 -5.61 -17.51
N TYR A 149 -13.80 -5.32 -16.59
CA TYR A 149 -12.38 -5.09 -16.89
C TYR A 149 -11.73 -6.33 -17.52
N PHE A 150 -12.01 -7.52 -16.98
CA PHE A 150 -11.38 -8.78 -17.40
C PHE A 150 -12.12 -9.52 -18.53
N TYR A 151 -13.34 -9.14 -18.91
CA TYR A 151 -14.05 -9.78 -20.02
C TYR A 151 -13.40 -9.46 -21.37
N PRO A 152 -13.41 -10.35 -22.38
CA PRO A 152 -13.49 -11.79 -22.20
C PRO A 152 -12.25 -12.27 -21.44
N VAL A 153 -12.44 -13.20 -20.52
CA VAL A 153 -11.36 -13.66 -19.64
C VAL A 153 -10.34 -14.44 -20.46
N GLN A 154 -9.25 -13.76 -20.80
CA GLN A 154 -8.11 -14.30 -21.53
C GLN A 154 -6.86 -14.00 -20.72
N ILE A 155 -6.40 -14.98 -19.94
CA ILE A 155 -5.20 -14.86 -19.12
C ILE A 155 -4.08 -15.61 -19.83
N PRO A 156 -3.10 -14.91 -20.42
CA PRO A 156 -1.92 -15.54 -21.01
C PRO A 156 -1.20 -16.40 -19.97
N GLN A 157 -0.60 -17.51 -20.41
CA GLN A 157 0.06 -18.44 -19.50
C GLN A 157 1.12 -17.76 -18.62
N ALA A 158 1.88 -16.83 -19.20
CA ALA A 158 2.92 -16.05 -18.53
C ALA A 158 2.39 -15.13 -17.40
N GLN A 159 1.08 -14.81 -17.38
CA GLN A 159 0.49 -13.90 -16.40
C GLN A 159 -0.09 -14.60 -15.17
N TRP A 160 -0.27 -15.93 -15.19
CA TRP A 160 -0.89 -16.68 -14.09
C TRP A 160 -0.16 -16.50 -12.77
N VAL A 161 1.18 -16.51 -12.78
CA VAL A 161 1.99 -16.28 -11.58
C VAL A 161 1.68 -14.90 -10.98
N GLY A 162 1.54 -13.88 -11.82
CA GLY A 162 1.15 -12.55 -11.39
C GLY A 162 -0.23 -12.50 -10.77
N PHE A 163 -1.24 -13.13 -11.39
CA PHE A 163 -2.60 -13.17 -10.84
C PHE A 163 -2.65 -13.87 -9.49
N VAL A 164 -2.02 -15.05 -9.37
CA VAL A 164 -1.96 -15.80 -8.10
C VAL A 164 -1.26 -14.98 -7.04
N ALA A 165 -0.12 -14.36 -7.36
CA ALA A 165 0.60 -13.50 -6.43
C ALA A 165 -0.29 -12.35 -5.94
N VAL A 166 -0.95 -11.61 -6.84
CA VAL A 166 -1.79 -10.48 -6.42
C VAL A 166 -3.00 -10.94 -5.62
N VAL A 167 -3.63 -12.08 -5.92
CA VAL A 167 -4.73 -12.63 -5.10
C VAL A 167 -4.25 -12.95 -3.68
N VAL A 168 -3.09 -13.61 -3.54
CA VAL A 168 -2.46 -13.84 -2.23
C VAL A 168 -2.18 -12.51 -1.53
N GLY A 169 -1.67 -11.53 -2.27
CA GLY A 169 -1.42 -10.17 -1.78
C GLY A 169 -2.68 -9.46 -1.30
N VAL A 170 -3.80 -9.57 -2.02
CA VAL A 170 -5.09 -8.99 -1.62
C VAL A 170 -5.59 -9.58 -0.30
N LEU A 171 -5.51 -10.90 -0.16
CA LEU A 171 -5.90 -11.60 1.06
C LEU A 171 -4.99 -11.24 2.24
N ALA A 172 -3.67 -11.23 2.01
CA ALA A 172 -2.68 -10.81 3.00
C ALA A 172 -2.88 -9.35 3.43
N ASN A 173 -3.12 -8.45 2.47
CA ASN A 173 -3.38 -7.04 2.73
C ASN A 173 -4.63 -6.88 3.60
N ALA A 174 -5.72 -7.59 3.26
CA ALA A 174 -6.94 -7.57 4.05
C ALA A 174 -6.72 -8.11 5.47
N GLY A 175 -5.97 -9.22 5.61
CA GLY A 175 -5.58 -9.79 6.90
C GLY A 175 -4.75 -8.81 7.74
N SER A 176 -3.74 -8.17 7.14
CA SER A 176 -2.92 -7.16 7.81
C SER A 176 -3.72 -5.92 8.23
N ALA A 177 -4.72 -5.50 7.44
CA ALA A 177 -5.58 -4.38 7.81
C ALA A 177 -6.44 -4.71 9.04
N VAL A 178 -6.93 -5.94 9.15
CA VAL A 178 -7.66 -6.41 10.36
C VAL A 178 -6.71 -6.53 11.55
N LEU A 179 -5.55 -7.17 11.37
CA LEU A 179 -4.55 -7.36 12.42
C LEU A 179 -4.00 -6.02 12.92
N GLY A 180 -3.66 -5.10 12.03
CA GLY A 180 -3.14 -3.77 12.36
C GLY A 180 -4.13 -2.95 13.17
N ARG A 181 -5.43 -3.07 12.89
CA ARG A 181 -6.48 -2.47 13.74
C ARG A 181 -6.50 -3.06 15.14
N ALA A 182 -6.35 -4.37 15.28
CA ALA A 182 -6.28 -5.03 16.58
C ALA A 182 -5.04 -4.60 17.38
N VAL A 183 -3.88 -4.45 16.73
CA VAL A 183 -2.65 -3.94 17.34
C VAL A 183 -2.81 -2.48 17.79
N ASN A 184 -3.34 -1.61 16.92
CA ASN A 184 -3.54 -0.21 17.25
C ASN A 184 -4.57 -0.02 18.36
N ARG A 185 -5.66 -0.79 18.38
CA ARG A 185 -6.70 -0.73 19.43
C ARG A 185 -6.17 -1.15 20.79
N ALA A 186 -5.19 -2.05 20.84
CA ALA A 186 -4.55 -2.39 22.11
C ALA A 186 -3.84 -1.17 22.72
N GLY A 187 -3.42 -0.17 21.94
CA GLY A 187 -2.97 1.14 22.45
C GLY A 187 -1.60 1.19 23.11
N HIS A 188 -0.85 0.08 23.12
CA HIS A 188 0.42 -0.02 23.86
C HIS A 188 1.67 0.43 23.07
N LEU A 189 1.54 0.62 21.75
CA LEU A 189 2.69 0.90 20.87
C LEU A 189 2.45 2.13 20.01
N ARG A 190 3.51 2.92 19.82
CA ARG A 190 3.48 4.02 18.85
C ARG A 190 3.43 3.47 17.41
N PRO A 191 2.69 4.12 16.49
CA PRO A 191 2.66 3.70 15.08
C PRO A 191 4.03 3.59 14.43
N LEU A 192 4.97 4.46 14.81
CA LEU A 192 6.36 4.41 14.34
C LEU A 192 7.07 3.12 14.79
N THR A 193 6.86 2.67 16.03
CA THR A 193 7.42 1.43 16.57
C THR A 193 6.88 0.22 15.81
N VAL A 194 5.55 0.13 15.66
CA VAL A 194 4.89 -0.95 14.90
C VAL A 194 5.43 -1.00 13.47
N THR A 195 5.49 0.16 12.80
CA THR A 195 5.96 0.28 11.43
C THR A 195 7.42 -0.14 11.29
N THR A 196 8.31 0.40 12.13
CA THR A 196 9.76 0.15 12.04
C THR A 196 10.08 -1.32 12.31
N VAL A 197 9.53 -1.90 13.38
CA VAL A 197 9.83 -3.30 13.74
C VAL A 197 9.26 -4.27 12.70
N SER A 198 7.99 -4.12 12.32
CA SER A 198 7.38 -5.01 11.32
C SER A 198 8.02 -4.84 9.94
N MET A 199 8.40 -3.62 9.53
CA MET A 199 9.12 -3.39 8.27
C MET A 199 10.50 -4.03 8.28
N GLY A 200 11.23 -3.92 9.40
CA GLY A 200 12.53 -4.59 9.58
C GLY A 200 12.42 -6.11 9.45
N ILE A 201 11.43 -6.72 10.14
CA ILE A 201 11.16 -8.16 10.05
C ILE A 201 10.83 -8.57 8.61
N GLY A 202 9.86 -7.89 7.98
CA GLY A 202 9.42 -8.27 6.64
C GLY A 202 10.49 -8.05 5.56
N SER A 203 11.26 -6.97 5.65
CA SER A 203 12.37 -6.72 4.73
C SER A 203 13.50 -7.74 4.89
N ALA A 204 13.82 -8.15 6.12
CA ALA A 204 14.79 -9.22 6.36
C ALA A 204 14.35 -10.54 5.73
N ILE A 205 13.07 -10.92 5.89
CA ILE A 205 12.50 -12.13 5.27
C ILE A 205 12.58 -12.01 3.74
N LEU A 206 12.17 -10.88 3.17
CA LEU A 206 12.22 -10.65 1.72
C LEU A 206 13.64 -10.71 1.16
N LEU A 207 14.62 -10.16 1.86
CA LEU A 207 16.03 -10.22 1.46
C LEU A 207 16.57 -11.64 1.53
N VAL A 208 16.30 -12.37 2.62
CA VAL A 208 16.77 -13.76 2.77
C VAL A 208 16.15 -14.65 1.70
N VAL A 209 14.83 -14.57 1.50
CA VAL A 209 14.14 -15.36 0.48
C VAL A 209 14.54 -14.90 -0.92
N GLY A 210 14.61 -13.60 -1.17
CA GLY A 210 14.97 -13.03 -2.47
C GLY A 210 16.38 -13.42 -2.88
N VAL A 211 17.37 -13.20 -2.03
CA VAL A 211 18.76 -13.60 -2.31
C VAL A 211 18.88 -15.12 -2.41
N GLY A 212 18.20 -15.88 -1.55
CA GLY A 212 18.25 -17.34 -1.55
C GLY A 212 17.60 -17.99 -2.79
N THR A 213 16.59 -17.36 -3.38
CA THR A 213 15.83 -17.93 -4.52
C THR A 213 16.12 -17.27 -5.87
N GLN A 214 16.56 -16.01 -5.87
CA GLN A 214 16.76 -15.18 -7.06
C GLN A 214 18.23 -14.74 -7.23
N GLY A 215 19.08 -15.02 -6.23
CA GLY A 215 20.47 -14.60 -6.20
C GLY A 215 20.67 -13.12 -5.85
N LEU A 216 21.94 -12.71 -5.80
CA LEU A 216 22.31 -11.29 -5.71
C LEU A 216 22.43 -10.72 -7.13
N PRO A 217 21.56 -9.77 -7.53
CA PRO A 217 21.67 -9.12 -8.82
C PRO A 217 22.89 -8.17 -8.84
N ALA A 218 23.55 -8.08 -9.99
CA ALA A 218 24.49 -6.99 -10.25
C ALA A 218 23.69 -5.71 -10.53
N LEU A 219 23.61 -4.83 -9.53
CA LEU A 219 22.80 -3.62 -9.61
C LEU A 219 23.56 -2.49 -10.29
N SER A 220 22.95 -1.89 -11.31
CA SER A 220 23.44 -0.66 -11.93
C SER A 220 23.29 0.52 -10.97
N TRP A 221 23.98 1.64 -11.28
CA TRP A 221 23.77 2.89 -10.55
C TRP A 221 22.32 3.37 -10.66
N GLN A 222 21.67 3.17 -11.82
CA GLN A 222 20.25 3.49 -12.00
C GLN A 222 19.36 2.69 -11.06
N SER A 223 19.60 1.37 -10.93
CA SER A 223 18.86 0.49 -10.02
C SER A 223 18.98 0.95 -8.56
N TRP A 224 20.19 1.32 -8.12
CA TRP A 224 20.42 1.87 -6.79
C TRP A 224 19.73 3.22 -6.57
N ALA A 225 19.75 4.11 -7.57
CA ALA A 225 19.05 5.38 -7.50
C ALA A 225 17.53 5.19 -7.36
N ILE A 226 16.94 4.24 -8.11
CA ILE A 226 15.53 3.87 -7.99
C ILE A 226 15.23 3.34 -6.59
N ILE A 227 16.02 2.38 -6.08
CA ILE A 227 15.86 1.83 -4.72
C ILE A 227 15.93 2.95 -3.68
N GLY A 228 16.94 3.82 -3.78
CA GLY A 228 17.15 4.94 -2.86
C GLY A 228 15.98 5.92 -2.87
N TRP A 229 15.50 6.32 -4.04
CA TRP A 229 14.34 7.18 -4.18
C TRP A 229 13.07 6.54 -3.63
N LEU A 230 12.86 5.25 -3.90
CA LEU A 230 11.70 4.50 -3.39
C LEU A 230 11.73 4.37 -1.86
N ALA A 231 12.89 4.14 -1.27
CA ALA A 231 13.05 3.96 0.17
C ALA A 231 12.97 5.29 0.94
N VAL A 232 13.69 6.32 0.46
CA VAL A 232 13.80 7.60 1.17
C VAL A 232 12.57 8.46 0.89
N VAL A 233 12.27 8.74 -0.38
CA VAL A 233 11.23 9.71 -0.75
C VAL A 233 9.85 9.08 -0.65
N ASN A 234 9.65 7.95 -1.32
CA ASN A 234 8.32 7.31 -1.38
C ASN A 234 7.95 6.55 -0.12
N THR A 235 8.90 6.24 0.76
CA THR A 235 8.63 5.52 1.99
C THR A 235 8.90 6.41 3.20
N ALA A 236 10.15 6.68 3.59
CA ALA A 236 10.42 7.40 4.83
C ALA A 236 9.82 8.84 4.89
N VAL A 237 10.06 9.65 3.86
CA VAL A 237 9.56 11.05 3.79
C VAL A 237 8.04 11.05 3.63
N ALA A 238 7.51 10.28 2.68
CA ALA A 238 6.07 10.18 2.44
C ALA A 238 5.30 9.72 3.70
N PHE A 239 5.80 8.71 4.42
CA PHE A 239 5.19 8.29 5.70
C PHE A 239 5.25 9.38 6.76
N THR A 240 6.33 10.16 6.82
CA THR A 240 6.43 11.27 7.78
C THR A 240 5.40 12.35 7.47
N LEU A 241 5.29 12.75 6.20
CA LEU A 241 4.30 13.73 5.74
C LEU A 241 2.87 13.24 5.92
N TRP A 242 2.61 11.96 5.64
CA TRP A 242 1.30 11.34 5.88
C TRP A 242 0.91 11.40 7.36
N ASN A 243 1.80 10.95 8.24
CA ASN A 243 1.55 10.99 9.68
C ASN A 243 1.38 12.42 10.20
N HIS A 244 2.04 13.40 9.58
CA HIS A 244 1.81 14.81 9.88
C HIS A 244 0.40 15.27 9.46
N SER A 245 -0.04 14.94 8.24
CA SER A 245 -1.38 15.32 7.77
C SER A 245 -2.49 14.66 8.60
N LEU A 246 -2.29 13.43 9.08
CA LEU A 246 -3.22 12.72 9.96
C LEU A 246 -3.45 13.40 11.32
N ARG A 247 -2.61 14.36 11.73
CA ARG A 247 -2.83 15.15 12.96
C ARG A 247 -3.96 16.17 12.81
N THR A 248 -4.32 16.52 11.57
CA THR A 248 -5.33 17.54 11.26
C THR A 248 -6.50 16.95 10.49
N LEU A 249 -6.24 16.00 9.58
CA LEU A 249 -7.28 15.37 8.79
C LEU A 249 -8.06 14.35 9.60
N SER A 250 -9.37 14.32 9.40
CA SER A 250 -10.20 13.22 9.88
C SER A 250 -9.86 11.91 9.19
N ALA A 251 -10.27 10.80 9.80
CA ALA A 251 -10.15 9.47 9.18
C ALA A 251 -10.87 9.39 7.83
N MET A 252 -12.02 10.08 7.69
CA MET A 252 -12.79 10.13 6.44
C MET A 252 -12.04 10.88 5.34
N GLU A 253 -11.53 12.08 5.63
CA GLU A 253 -10.75 12.87 4.66
C GLU A 253 -9.50 12.13 4.22
N SER A 254 -8.77 11.55 5.18
CA SER A 254 -7.56 10.77 4.89
C SER A 254 -7.86 9.55 4.03
N SER A 255 -8.99 8.88 4.27
CA SER A 255 -9.46 7.76 3.44
C SER A 255 -9.79 8.20 2.01
N ILE A 256 -10.56 9.28 1.84
CA ILE A 256 -10.91 9.84 0.52
C ILE A 256 -9.64 10.22 -0.25
N ILE A 257 -8.71 10.92 0.41
CA ILE A 257 -7.44 11.31 -0.20
C ILE A 257 -6.62 10.07 -0.57
N ASN A 258 -6.52 9.06 0.29
CA ASN A 258 -5.79 7.84 -0.03
C ASN A 258 -6.35 7.11 -1.27
N ASN A 259 -7.67 7.08 -1.43
CA ASN A 259 -8.32 6.47 -2.58
C ASN A 259 -8.02 7.18 -3.92
N THR A 260 -7.52 8.42 -3.90
CA THR A 260 -7.07 9.10 -5.13
C THR A 260 -5.97 8.31 -5.85
N MET A 261 -5.20 7.49 -5.13
CA MET A 261 -4.20 6.59 -5.73
C MET A 261 -4.81 5.65 -6.77
N ALA A 262 -6.04 5.18 -6.57
CA ALA A 262 -6.70 4.27 -7.51
C ALA A 262 -6.92 4.91 -8.89
N VAL A 263 -6.92 6.24 -8.96
CA VAL A 263 -7.01 7.03 -10.20
C VAL A 263 -5.62 7.49 -10.66
N GLN A 264 -4.76 7.93 -9.74
CA GLN A 264 -3.41 8.41 -10.04
C GLN A 264 -2.54 7.29 -10.64
N ILE A 265 -2.58 6.06 -10.10
CA ILE A 265 -1.77 4.94 -10.58
C ILE A 265 -2.06 4.62 -12.06
N PRO A 266 -3.32 4.42 -12.50
CA PRO A 266 -3.61 4.20 -13.91
C PRO A 266 -3.17 5.34 -14.83
N ILE A 267 -3.37 6.60 -14.42
CA ILE A 267 -2.94 7.76 -15.21
C ILE A 267 -1.42 7.74 -15.40
N LEU A 268 -0.67 7.53 -14.31
CA LEU A 268 0.79 7.47 -14.36
C LEU A 268 1.29 6.25 -15.15
N ALA A 269 0.61 5.11 -15.05
CA ALA A 269 0.96 3.92 -15.81
C ALA A 269 0.77 4.14 -17.33
N VAL A 270 -0.33 4.77 -17.75
CA VAL A 270 -0.54 5.12 -19.16
C VAL A 270 0.52 6.12 -19.65
N LEU A 271 0.82 7.16 -18.85
CA LEU A 271 1.74 8.23 -19.24
C LEU A 271 3.20 7.80 -19.28
N PHE A 272 3.67 7.04 -18.29
CA PHE A 272 5.09 6.73 -18.11
C PHE A 272 5.47 5.30 -18.51
N LEU A 273 4.56 4.34 -18.43
CA LEU A 273 4.81 2.94 -18.81
C LEU A 273 4.24 2.60 -20.20
N GLY A 274 3.50 3.52 -20.82
CA GLY A 274 2.87 3.30 -22.12
C GLY A 274 1.77 2.24 -22.11
N GLU A 275 1.20 1.93 -20.93
CA GLU A 275 0.10 0.98 -20.81
C GLU A 275 -1.12 1.47 -21.61
N ARG A 276 -1.73 0.57 -22.40
CA ARG A 276 -2.89 0.88 -23.22
C ARG A 276 -4.14 0.25 -22.62
N LEU A 277 -5.15 1.08 -22.38
CA LEU A 277 -6.46 0.66 -21.89
C LEU A 277 -7.50 0.85 -23.01
N ASN A 278 -8.25 -0.21 -23.30
CA ASN A 278 -9.41 -0.08 -24.17
C ASN A 278 -10.62 0.50 -23.40
N GLY A 279 -11.64 0.97 -24.12
CA GLY A 279 -12.81 1.61 -23.51
C GLY A 279 -13.50 0.74 -22.45
N ARG A 280 -13.52 -0.59 -22.65
CA ARG A 280 -14.09 -1.52 -21.67
C ARG A 280 -13.25 -1.60 -20.38
N GLN A 281 -11.94 -1.65 -20.49
CA GLN A 281 -11.03 -1.62 -19.34
C GLN A 281 -11.15 -0.30 -18.58
N VAL A 282 -11.29 0.84 -19.27
CA VAL A 282 -11.54 2.13 -18.62
C VAL A 282 -12.86 2.10 -17.84
N THR A 283 -13.95 1.66 -18.48
CA THR A 283 -15.26 1.57 -17.81
C THR A 283 -15.21 0.59 -16.62
N GLY A 284 -14.61 -0.58 -16.79
CA GLY A 284 -14.47 -1.58 -15.72
C GLY A 284 -13.64 -1.05 -14.55
N LEU A 285 -12.53 -0.36 -14.82
CA LEU A 285 -11.71 0.30 -13.81
C LEU A 285 -12.52 1.35 -13.03
N VAL A 286 -13.22 2.24 -13.72
CA VAL A 286 -14.03 3.30 -13.08
C VAL A 286 -15.13 2.69 -12.21
N VAL A 287 -15.86 1.69 -12.73
CA VAL A 287 -16.91 0.99 -11.97
C VAL A 287 -16.31 0.27 -10.75
N ALA A 288 -15.16 -0.38 -10.90
CA ALA A 288 -14.48 -1.06 -9.79
C ALA A 288 -14.07 -0.08 -8.69
N ILE A 289 -13.52 1.08 -9.06
CA ILE A 289 -13.13 2.14 -8.12
C ILE A 289 -14.37 2.67 -7.38
N ILE A 290 -15.47 2.95 -8.09
CA ILE A 290 -16.73 3.41 -7.47
C ILE A 290 -17.24 2.36 -6.48
N GLY A 291 -17.24 1.08 -6.86
CA GLY A 291 -17.64 -0.01 -5.97
C GLY A 291 -16.79 -0.06 -4.70
N ALA A 292 -15.46 -0.03 -4.83
CA ALA A 292 -14.54 -0.02 -3.69
C ALA A 292 -14.76 1.20 -2.77
N LEU A 293 -14.97 2.38 -3.35
CA LEU A 293 -15.30 3.61 -2.60
C LEU A 293 -16.62 3.47 -1.83
N LEU A 294 -17.67 2.91 -2.44
CA LEU A 294 -18.94 2.65 -1.77
C LEU A 294 -18.78 1.70 -0.58
N VAL A 295 -17.93 0.66 -0.69
CA VAL A 295 -17.62 -0.24 0.43
C VAL A 295 -16.94 0.50 1.59
N GLN A 296 -16.04 1.42 1.27
CA GLN A 296 -15.31 2.17 2.30
C GLN A 296 -16.18 3.24 2.96
N LEU A 297 -16.94 4.02 2.17
CA LEU A 297 -17.80 5.11 2.64
C LEU A 297 -19.10 4.62 3.28
N GLY A 298 -19.62 3.47 2.84
CA GLY A 298 -20.84 2.87 3.38
C GLY A 298 -20.72 2.36 4.82
N ARG A 299 -19.51 2.41 5.41
CA ARG A 299 -19.26 2.07 6.80
C ARG A 299 -19.70 3.25 7.67
N LYS A 300 -20.82 3.13 8.37
CA LYS A 300 -21.26 4.16 9.33
C LYS A 300 -20.17 4.35 10.41
N PRO A 301 -19.71 5.58 10.67
CA PRO A 301 -18.91 5.85 11.86
C PRO A 301 -19.75 5.46 13.08
N ARG A 302 -19.18 4.68 13.98
CA ARG A 302 -19.72 4.53 15.34
C ARG A 302 -19.33 5.74 16.16
#